data_AF-A0A0V8QBE9-F1
#
_entry.id   AF-A0A0V8QBE9-F1
#
_cell.length_a   1.000
_cell.length_b   1.000
_cell.length_c   1.000
_cell.angle_alpha   90.00
_cell.angle_beta   90.00
_cell.angle_gamma   90.00
#
_symmetry.space_group_name_H-M   'P 1'
#
loop_
_entity.id
_entity.type
_entity.pdbx_description
1 polymer ?
#
loop_
_entity_poly.entity_id
_entity_poly.type
_entity_poly.pdbx_seq_one_letter_code
_entity_poly.pdbx_strand_id
1 'polypeptide(L)'
;MSDYIFDREITKLTVLCGQCALVRNGLTTQDGIVLTMWTPFKEIDGINYGAMIYYYNPDIDTEFCVKPMHTNPLLLLPSPERAIVEYVKNEKWCDEGTLIEAIKTYMLRFNDKEELFRVADYFSVPRETIEYWIHEAETDEEV
;
A
#
# COMPACT_ATOMS: atom_id res chain seq x y z
N MET A 1 -20.32 -9.18 -1.69
CA MET A 1 -18.87 -9.21 -1.41
C MET A 1 -18.21 -9.54 -2.72
N SER A 2 -17.49 -8.57 -3.29
CA SER A 2 -16.71 -8.80 -4.50
C SER A 2 -15.59 -9.76 -4.13
N ASP A 3 -15.64 -10.99 -4.62
CA ASP A 3 -14.59 -11.97 -4.38
C ASP A 3 -13.31 -11.44 -5.03
N TYR A 4 -12.21 -11.33 -4.26
CA TYR A 4 -10.89 -11.01 -4.80
C TYR A 4 -10.41 -12.18 -5.68
N ILE A 5 -11.01 -12.35 -6.86
CA ILE A 5 -10.91 -13.55 -7.69
C ILE A 5 -9.49 -13.86 -8.13
N PHE A 6 -8.62 -12.85 -8.21
CA PHE A 6 -7.24 -13.01 -8.64
C PHE A 6 -6.32 -13.47 -7.51
N ASP A 7 -6.74 -13.39 -6.25
CA ASP A 7 -5.94 -13.85 -5.12
C ASP A 7 -5.61 -15.33 -5.23
N ARG A 8 -6.52 -16.14 -5.77
CA ARG A 8 -6.32 -17.59 -5.95
C ARG A 8 -5.26 -17.96 -6.99
N GLU A 9 -4.89 -17.02 -7.87
CA GLU A 9 -3.88 -17.23 -8.90
C GLU A 9 -2.45 -17.09 -8.33
N ILE A 10 -2.33 -16.57 -7.10
CA ILE A 10 -1.05 -16.40 -6.42
C ILE A 10 -0.55 -17.73 -5.85
N THR A 11 0.57 -18.20 -6.40
CA THR A 11 1.20 -19.48 -6.05
C THR A 11 2.55 -19.32 -5.34
N LYS A 12 3.02 -18.09 -5.15
CA LYS A 12 4.27 -17.76 -4.45
C LYS A 12 4.01 -16.67 -3.43
N LEU A 13 4.73 -16.72 -2.31
CA LEU A 13 4.66 -15.69 -1.28
C LEU A 13 4.99 -14.32 -1.90
N THR A 14 4.12 -13.34 -1.70
CA THR A 14 4.31 -11.97 -2.16
C THR A 14 3.59 -10.99 -1.24
N VAL A 15 3.92 -9.71 -1.36
CA VAL A 15 3.38 -8.62 -0.57
C VAL A 15 2.61 -7.67 -1.48
N LEU A 16 1.37 -7.39 -1.10
CA LEU A 16 0.56 -6.36 -1.70
C LEU A 16 1.19 -4.99 -1.47
N CYS A 17 1.16 -4.15 -2.48
CA CYS A 17 1.76 -2.83 -2.43
C CYS A 17 0.89 -1.82 -3.19
N GLY A 18 1.27 -0.54 -3.21
CA GLY A 18 0.57 0.50 -3.99
C GLY A 18 -0.94 0.55 -3.73
N GLN A 19 -1.71 0.79 -4.80
CA GLN A 19 -3.16 0.98 -4.71
C GLN A 19 -3.90 -0.18 -4.03
N CYS A 20 -3.56 -1.42 -4.38
CA CYS A 20 -4.24 -2.59 -3.84
C CYS A 20 -4.04 -2.70 -2.32
N ALA A 21 -2.86 -2.33 -1.82
CA ALA A 21 -2.60 -2.30 -0.39
C ALA A 21 -3.44 -1.25 0.34
N LEU A 22 -3.60 -0.05 -0.23
CA LEU A 22 -4.44 1.01 0.34
C LEU A 22 -5.93 0.60 0.36
N VAL A 23 -6.45 0.13 -0.78
CA VAL A 23 -7.86 -0.29 -0.91
C VAL A 23 -8.19 -1.45 0.03
N ARG A 24 -7.30 -2.45 0.15
CA ARG A 24 -7.55 -3.63 1.00
C ARG A 24 -7.43 -3.32 2.49
N ASN A 25 -6.82 -2.20 2.86
CA ASN A 25 -6.91 -1.63 4.22
C ASN A 25 -8.14 -0.73 4.41
N GLY A 26 -8.95 -0.53 3.36
CA GLY A 26 -10.12 0.35 3.37
C GLY A 26 -9.74 1.81 3.57
N LEU A 27 -8.59 2.22 3.01
CA LEU A 27 -8.10 3.60 3.09
C LEU A 27 -8.60 4.46 1.93
N THR A 28 -8.97 3.85 0.80
CA THR A 28 -9.37 4.55 -0.42
C THR A 28 -10.61 3.91 -1.01
N THR A 29 -11.41 4.69 -1.76
CA THR A 29 -12.65 4.24 -2.42
C THR A 29 -12.45 3.58 -3.78
N GLN A 30 -11.20 3.53 -4.28
CA GLN A 30 -10.87 2.86 -5.53
C GLN A 30 -11.15 1.36 -5.52
N ASP A 31 -11.16 0.75 -6.71
CA ASP A 31 -11.33 -0.70 -6.88
C ASP A 31 -10.11 -1.49 -6.39
N GLY A 32 -10.37 -2.56 -5.64
CA GLY A 32 -9.35 -3.45 -5.05
C GLY A 32 -9.20 -4.78 -5.79
N ILE A 33 -9.88 -4.94 -6.93
CA ILE A 33 -9.83 -6.17 -7.74
C ILE A 33 -8.45 -6.35 -8.38
N VAL A 34 -7.83 -5.26 -8.86
CA VAL A 34 -6.48 -5.32 -9.45
C VAL A 34 -5.45 -5.54 -8.34
N LEU A 35 -4.65 -6.59 -8.50
CA LEU A 35 -3.53 -6.89 -7.63
C LEU A 35 -2.32 -6.04 -8.01
N THR A 36 -1.82 -5.26 -7.07
CA THR A 36 -0.51 -4.60 -7.17
C THR A 36 0.41 -5.24 -6.14
N MET A 37 1.53 -5.82 -6.62
CA MET A 37 2.39 -6.68 -5.80
C MET A 37 3.87 -6.37 -6.00
N TRP A 38 4.66 -6.55 -4.95
CA TRP A 38 6.11 -6.52 -5.06
C TRP A 38 6.65 -7.76 -5.79
N THR A 39 7.68 -7.56 -6.61
CA THR A 39 8.41 -8.63 -7.30
C THR A 39 9.92 -8.42 -7.19
N PRO A 40 10.72 -9.50 -7.00
CA PRO A 40 12.17 -9.42 -7.09
C PRO A 40 12.67 -9.47 -8.54
N PHE A 41 11.77 -9.63 -9.52
CA PHE A 41 12.11 -9.74 -10.94
C PHE A 41 11.96 -8.39 -11.63
N LYS A 42 13.08 -7.76 -12.01
CA LYS A 42 13.09 -6.43 -12.64
C LYS A 42 12.47 -6.44 -14.03
N GLU A 43 12.52 -7.57 -14.72
CA GLU A 43 12.04 -7.75 -16.09
C GLU A 43 10.53 -7.58 -16.22
N ILE A 44 9.79 -7.71 -15.12
CA ILE A 44 8.33 -7.55 -15.08
C ILE A 44 7.88 -6.30 -14.31
N ASP A 45 8.81 -5.40 -13.98
CA ASP A 45 8.50 -4.13 -13.32
C ASP A 45 7.55 -3.27 -14.16
N GLY A 46 6.44 -2.86 -13.57
CA GLY A 46 5.39 -2.07 -14.22
C GLY A 46 4.59 -2.85 -15.27
N ILE A 47 4.85 -4.14 -15.48
CA ILE A 47 4.08 -4.94 -16.44
C ILE A 47 2.71 -5.28 -15.83
N ASN A 48 1.66 -4.94 -16.57
CA ASN A 48 0.30 -5.35 -16.29
C ASN A 48 -0.03 -6.65 -17.04
N TYR A 49 -0.19 -7.73 -16.29
CA TYR A 49 -0.71 -9.02 -16.76
C TYR A 49 -2.21 -9.15 -16.44
N GLY A 50 -3.03 -8.34 -17.13
CA GLY A 50 -4.48 -8.33 -16.96
C GLY A 50 -4.93 -7.62 -15.69
N ALA A 51 -5.06 -8.35 -14.59
CA ALA A 51 -5.47 -7.83 -13.29
C ALA A 51 -4.37 -7.95 -12.22
N MET A 52 -3.12 -8.16 -12.66
CA MET A 52 -1.94 -8.26 -11.81
C MET A 52 -0.87 -7.31 -12.36
N ILE A 53 -0.43 -6.38 -11.51
CA ILE A 53 0.64 -5.43 -11.79
C ILE A 53 1.76 -5.71 -10.81
N TYR A 54 2.98 -5.84 -11.34
CA TYR A 54 4.16 -6.11 -10.53
C TYR A 54 5.03 -4.86 -10.43
N TYR A 55 5.53 -4.57 -9.23
CA TYR A 55 6.50 -3.50 -9.00
C TYR A 55 7.79 -4.09 -8.47
N TYR A 56 8.91 -3.70 -9.07
CA TYR A 56 10.20 -4.23 -8.68
C TYR A 56 10.64 -3.70 -7.32
N ASN A 57 10.93 -4.63 -6.40
CA ASN A 57 11.62 -4.39 -5.16
C ASN A 57 12.55 -5.60 -4.90
N PRO A 58 13.88 -5.44 -4.92
CA PRO A 58 14.81 -6.55 -4.66
C PRO A 58 14.78 -7.02 -3.20
N ASP A 59 14.37 -6.15 -2.28
CA ASP A 59 14.42 -6.36 -0.83
C ASP A 59 13.00 -6.36 -0.26
N ILE A 60 12.19 -7.33 -0.71
CA ILE A 60 10.80 -7.47 -0.26
C ILE A 60 10.77 -7.91 1.21
N ASP A 61 10.36 -7.01 2.08
CA ASP A 61 10.12 -7.33 3.49
C ASP A 61 8.79 -8.10 3.63
N THR A 62 8.87 -9.37 4.05
CA THR A 62 7.72 -10.26 4.25
C THR A 62 7.33 -10.45 5.72
N GLU A 63 7.94 -9.70 6.64
CA GLU A 63 7.77 -9.90 8.09
C GLU A 63 7.20 -8.66 8.79
N PHE A 64 7.71 -7.47 8.48
CA PHE A 64 7.37 -6.25 9.21
C PHE A 64 5.98 -5.73 8.83
N CYS A 65 5.10 -5.57 9.83
CA CYS A 65 3.75 -5.00 9.64
C CYS A 65 2.97 -5.61 8.47
N VAL A 66 3.01 -6.92 8.30
CA VAL A 66 2.23 -7.65 7.29
C VAL A 66 1.47 -8.80 7.92
N LYS A 67 0.36 -9.18 7.30
CA LYS A 67 -0.43 -10.37 7.67
C LYS A 67 -0.87 -11.13 6.43
N PRO A 68 -1.00 -12.47 6.50
CA PRO A 68 -1.60 -13.24 5.42
C PRO A 68 -3.05 -12.80 5.18
N MET A 69 -3.43 -12.69 3.91
CA MET A 69 -4.81 -12.49 3.50
C MET A 69 -5.65 -13.72 3.82
N HIS A 70 -6.90 -13.50 4.23
CA HIS A 70 -7.86 -14.57 4.47
C HIS A 70 -8.25 -15.33 3.18
N THR A 71 -8.15 -14.65 2.03
CA THR A 71 -8.43 -15.20 0.69
C THR A 71 -7.29 -16.07 0.16
N ASN A 72 -6.04 -15.71 0.44
CA ASN A 72 -4.87 -16.52 0.11
C ASN A 72 -3.72 -16.22 1.10
N PRO A 73 -3.26 -17.21 1.89
CA PRO A 73 -2.19 -16.99 2.86
C PRO A 73 -0.81 -16.70 2.25
N LEU A 74 -0.62 -16.93 0.94
CA LEU A 74 0.60 -16.54 0.21
C LEU A 74 0.59 -15.06 -0.19
N LEU A 75 -0.52 -14.37 -0.02
CA LEU A 75 -0.65 -12.95 -0.30
C LEU A 75 -0.62 -12.19 1.02
N LEU A 76 0.44 -11.42 1.25
CA LEU A 76 0.61 -10.63 2.46
C LEU A 76 0.03 -9.24 2.27
N LEU A 77 -0.85 -8.82 3.18
CA LEU A 77 -1.40 -7.47 3.25
C LEU A 77 -0.57 -6.66 4.27
N PRO A 78 0.06 -5.54 3.87
CA PRO A 78 0.66 -4.61 4.82
C PRO A 78 -0.39 -3.97 5.73
N SER A 79 0.03 -3.54 6.91
CA SER A 79 -0.79 -2.69 7.78
C SER A 79 -1.14 -1.37 7.06
N PRO A 80 -2.17 -0.64 7.52
CA PRO A 80 -2.51 0.66 6.96
C PRO A 80 -1.31 1.61 6.87
N GLU A 81 -0.50 1.65 7.93
CA GLU A 81 0.66 2.52 8.05
C GLU A 81 1.77 2.11 7.08
N ARG A 82 2.05 0.81 6.96
CA ARG A 82 3.01 0.30 5.98
C ARG A 82 2.55 0.56 4.55
N ALA A 83 1.26 0.40 4.27
CA ALA A 83 0.71 0.70 2.96
C ALA A 83 0.91 2.18 2.58
N ILE A 84 0.62 3.11 3.50
CA ILE A 84 0.84 4.56 3.30
C ILE A 84 2.34 4.86 3.13
N VAL A 85 3.20 4.36 4.03
CA VAL A 85 4.64 4.64 4.01
C VAL A 85 5.31 4.10 2.76
N GLU A 86 4.99 2.88 2.34
CA GLU A 86 5.49 2.33 1.07
C GLU A 86 4.95 3.12 -0.13
N TYR A 87 3.72 3.65 -0.04
CA TYR A 87 3.16 4.51 -1.09
C TYR A 87 3.92 5.82 -1.23
N VAL A 88 4.19 6.50 -0.11
CA VAL A 88 5.04 7.70 -0.06
C VAL A 88 6.44 7.44 -0.59
N LYS A 89 7.02 6.29 -0.25
CA LYS A 89 8.38 5.92 -0.65
C LYS A 89 8.51 5.64 -2.16
N ASN A 90 7.43 5.21 -2.81
CA ASN A 90 7.49 4.76 -4.19
C ASN A 90 6.93 5.80 -5.16
N GLU A 91 7.84 6.56 -5.75
CA GLU A 91 7.57 7.61 -6.76
C GLU A 91 6.80 7.13 -8.00
N LYS A 92 6.67 5.81 -8.22
CA LYS A 92 5.92 5.23 -9.36
C LYS A 92 4.41 5.21 -9.15
N TRP A 93 3.93 5.38 -7.92
CA TRP A 93 2.50 5.38 -7.58
C TRP A 93 2.05 6.82 -7.33
N CYS A 94 2.29 7.68 -8.32
CA CYS A 94 2.15 9.12 -8.18
C CYS A 94 0.70 9.56 -8.46
N ASP A 95 -0.23 9.09 -7.62
CA ASP A 95 -1.56 9.70 -7.50
C ASP A 95 -1.68 10.31 -6.10
N GLU A 96 -1.39 11.61 -6.03
CA GLU A 96 -1.43 12.41 -4.81
C GLU A 96 -2.83 12.43 -4.20
N GLY A 97 -3.88 12.52 -5.02
CA GLY A 97 -5.27 12.52 -4.53
C GLY A 97 -5.60 11.24 -3.78
N THR A 98 -5.10 10.11 -4.26
CA THR A 98 -5.29 8.83 -3.59
C THR A 98 -4.48 8.69 -2.29
N LEU A 99 -3.27 9.24 -2.26
CA LEU A 99 -2.50 9.29 -1.02
C LEU A 99 -3.17 10.18 0.02
N ILE A 100 -3.68 11.35 -0.40
CA ILE A 100 -4.43 12.26 0.45
C ILE A 100 -5.69 11.58 1.00
N GLU A 101 -6.49 10.92 0.15
CA GLU A 101 -7.66 10.14 0.58
C GLU A 101 -7.27 9.07 1.62
N ALA A 102 -6.19 8.33 1.37
CA ALA A 102 -5.71 7.29 2.26
C ALA A 102 -5.32 7.84 3.63
N ILE A 103 -4.60 8.95 3.67
CA ILE A 103 -4.16 9.60 4.91
C ILE A 103 -5.36 10.20 5.64
N LYS A 104 -6.29 10.89 4.95
CA LYS A 104 -7.55 11.39 5.55
C LYS A 104 -8.33 10.26 6.21
N THR A 105 -8.51 9.16 5.51
CA THR A 105 -9.23 7.98 6.02
C THR A 105 -8.52 7.33 7.19
N TYR A 106 -7.19 7.24 7.14
CA TYR A 106 -6.38 6.74 8.24
C TYR A 106 -6.52 7.61 9.49
N MET A 107 -6.40 8.94 9.32
CA MET A 107 -6.51 9.91 10.40
C MET A 107 -7.91 9.90 11.03
N LEU A 108 -8.96 9.73 10.23
CA LEU A 108 -10.33 9.61 10.72
C LEU A 108 -10.56 8.31 11.53
N ARG A 109 -9.98 7.19 11.09
CA ARG A 109 -10.26 5.85 11.65
C ARG A 109 -9.36 5.49 12.83
N PHE A 110 -8.09 5.84 12.76
CA PHE A 110 -7.06 5.40 13.69
C PHE A 110 -6.46 6.56 14.48
N ASN A 111 -6.25 7.72 13.82
CA ASN A 111 -5.66 8.92 14.41
C ASN A 111 -4.33 8.66 15.16
N ASP A 112 -3.50 7.76 14.64
CA ASP A 112 -2.22 7.36 15.25
C ASP A 112 -1.04 7.77 14.36
N LYS A 113 -0.58 9.02 14.53
CA LYS A 113 0.56 9.56 13.80
C LYS A 113 1.89 8.91 14.22
N GLU A 114 2.00 8.49 15.48
CA GLU A 114 3.23 7.89 16.00
C GLU A 114 3.51 6.52 15.36
N GLU A 115 2.47 5.73 15.11
CA GLU A 115 2.63 4.46 14.39
C GLU A 115 3.05 4.67 12.93
N LEU A 116 2.53 5.70 12.26
CA LEU A 116 3.01 6.10 10.93
C LEU A 116 4.49 6.48 10.95
N PHE A 117 4.94 7.26 11.93
CA PHE A 117 6.34 7.63 12.07
C PHE A 117 7.23 6.42 12.40
N ARG A 118 6.78 5.51 13.25
CA ARG A 118 7.52 4.28 13.58
C ARG A 118 7.75 3.42 12.34
N VAL A 119 6.73 3.30 11.47
CA VAL A 119 6.83 2.55 10.22
C VAL A 119 7.69 3.30 9.20
N ALA A 120 7.58 4.62 9.13
CA ALA A 120 8.44 5.47 8.29
C ALA A 120 9.93 5.30 8.64
N ASP A 121 10.26 5.36 9.93
CA ASP A 121 11.62 5.16 10.44
C ASP A 121 12.16 3.79 10.01
N TYR A 122 11.36 2.73 10.11
CA TYR A 122 11.74 1.38 9.68
C TYR A 122 12.09 1.32 8.18
N PHE A 123 11.29 1.96 7.33
CA PHE A 123 11.52 1.98 5.88
C PHE A 123 12.47 3.09 5.41
N SER A 124 13.09 3.82 6.35
CA SER A 124 13.98 4.95 6.10
C SER A 124 13.33 6.09 5.29
N VAL A 125 12.03 6.32 5.54
CA VAL A 125 11.31 7.48 5.02
C VAL A 125 11.43 8.61 6.04
N PRO A 126 11.92 9.82 5.67
CA PRO A 126 12.03 10.92 6.60
C PRO A 126 10.68 11.29 7.22
N ARG A 127 10.65 11.54 8.52
CA ARG A 127 9.42 11.96 9.22
C ARG A 127 8.81 13.22 8.62
N GLU A 128 9.65 14.18 8.22
CA GLU A 128 9.23 15.41 7.54
C GLU A 128 8.42 15.13 6.26
N THR A 129 8.73 14.03 5.54
CA THR A 129 7.97 13.62 4.36
C THR A 129 6.56 13.14 4.75
N ILE A 130 6.43 12.40 5.84
CA ILE A 130 5.13 11.97 6.36
C ILE A 130 4.34 13.17 6.92
N GLU A 131 5.02 14.06 7.65
CA GLU A 131 4.41 15.30 8.16
C GLU A 131 3.88 16.18 7.02
N TYR A 132 4.64 16.31 5.93
CA TYR A 132 4.20 17.00 4.73
C TYR A 132 2.89 16.43 4.20
N TRP A 133 2.82 15.11 3.97
CA TRP A 133 1.60 14.49 3.44
C TRP A 133 0.41 14.52 4.41
N ILE A 134 0.66 14.45 5.72
CA ILE A 134 -0.37 14.67 6.74
C ILE A 134 -0.90 16.10 6.65
N HIS A 135 -0.01 17.09 6.51
CA HIS A 135 -0.41 18.48 6.37
C HIS A 135 -1.26 18.69 5.12
N GLU A 136 -0.81 18.21 3.96
CA GLU A 136 -1.58 18.27 2.71
C GLU A 136 -2.97 17.66 2.90
N ALA A 137 -3.06 16.49 3.54
CA ALA A 137 -4.33 15.82 3.82
C ALA A 137 -5.24 16.57 4.80
N GLU A 138 -4.68 17.31 5.77
CA GLU A 138 -5.44 18.14 6.72
C GLU A 138 -5.94 19.45 6.08
N THR A 139 -5.20 19.99 5.10
CA THR A 139 -5.53 21.26 4.44
C THR A 139 -6.34 21.10 3.15
N ASP A 140 -6.36 19.90 2.57
CA ASP A 140 -7.10 19.64 1.34
C ASP A 140 -8.61 19.76 1.60
N GLU A 141 -9.24 20.78 1.01
CA GLU A 141 -10.66 21.12 1.18
C GLU A 141 -11.60 20.23 0.34
N GLU A 142 -11.06 19.43 -0.58
CA GLU A 142 -11.85 18.52 -1.42
C GLU A 142 -12.16 17.20 -0.67
N VAL A 143 -13.43 16.75 -0.77
CA VAL A 143 -13.94 15.48 -0.23
C VAL A 143 -14.75 14.78 -1.31
#